data_AF-A0A931K8C9-F1
#
_entry.id   AF-A0A931K8C9-F1
#
_cell.length_a   1.000
_cell.length_b   1.000
_cell.length_c   1.000
_cell.angle_alpha   90.00
_cell.angle_beta   90.00
_cell.angle_gamma   90.00
#
_symmetry.space_group_name_H-M   'P 1'
#
loop_
_entity.id
_entity.type
_entity.pdbx_description
1 polymer ?
#
loop_
_entity_poly.entity_id
_entity_poly.type
_entity_poly.pdbx_seq_one_letter_code
_entity_poly.pdbx_strand_id
1 'polypeptide(L)'
;MEVRYPTIDKPATPKYILAVLQDMQRQQCQHDPEANPGAKLSFETTVAEWRDACDLLGWRELGRAYNQLWAIACSDEDWRTVLEPASQRRLAEVCHLIAARVARPTVRPSRMLGSTCAPAGAFLTIRSLLHDAGAPACEIAPSTLLAPYTRRFTEVFLGPISRLAPGALPPVRILTPVYDAAIWGILVAVVCLLVGACSGAHLLTVSGVVLFASAYALTWYAARCLLPASVEFGELRTFRDLAVVVAGGSPAEPDAAADGGGM
;
A
#
# COMPACT_ATOMS: atom_id res chain seq x y z
N MET A 1 20.20 -21.98 3.57
CA MET A 1 20.23 -20.83 2.63
C MET A 1 19.93 -19.58 3.43
N GLU A 2 20.77 -18.56 3.36
CA GLU A 2 20.61 -17.34 4.15
C GLU A 2 19.28 -16.66 3.79
N VAL A 3 18.46 -16.35 4.81
CA VAL A 3 17.14 -15.74 4.62
C VAL A 3 17.28 -14.24 4.36
N ARG A 4 18.35 -13.63 4.88
CA ARG A 4 18.66 -12.22 4.67
C ARG A 4 19.21 -12.00 3.27
N TYR A 5 18.48 -11.21 2.50
CA TYR A 5 18.88 -10.76 1.18
C TYR A 5 18.38 -9.32 1.02
N PRO A 6 19.04 -8.36 1.68
CA PRO A 6 18.56 -7.00 1.76
C PRO A 6 18.55 -6.33 0.39
N THR A 7 17.70 -5.31 0.27
CA THR A 7 17.69 -4.41 -0.88
C THR A 7 19.01 -3.67 -1.03
N ILE A 8 19.29 -3.21 -2.25
CA ILE A 8 20.32 -2.20 -2.48
C ILE A 8 19.64 -0.84 -2.44
N ASP A 9 20.15 0.03 -1.59
CA ASP A 9 19.65 1.39 -1.45
C ASP A 9 20.29 2.29 -2.51
N LYS A 10 19.45 2.91 -3.34
CA LYS A 10 19.86 3.96 -4.29
C LYS A 10 19.27 5.30 -3.85
N PRO A 11 19.86 6.44 -4.22
CA PRO A 11 19.21 7.74 -4.02
C PRO A 11 17.81 7.74 -4.65
N ALA A 12 16.79 8.15 -3.89
CA ALA A 12 15.46 8.32 -4.45
C ALA A 12 15.41 9.56 -5.35
N THR A 13 14.49 9.54 -6.32
CA THR A 13 14.20 10.69 -7.18
C THR A 13 12.76 11.14 -6.97
N PRO A 14 12.43 12.43 -7.21
CA PRO A 14 11.04 12.89 -7.15
C PRO A 14 10.11 12.08 -8.07
N LYS A 15 10.61 11.60 -9.22
CA LYS A 15 9.87 10.74 -10.15
C LYS A 15 9.53 9.38 -9.53
N TYR A 16 10.46 8.79 -8.79
CA TYR A 16 10.20 7.56 -8.05
C TYR A 16 9.14 7.78 -6.97
N ILE A 17 9.22 8.86 -6.20
CA ILE A 17 8.22 9.18 -5.17
C ILE A 17 6.84 9.37 -5.80
N LEU A 18 6.74 10.14 -6.89
CA LEU A 18 5.48 10.30 -7.61
C LEU A 18 4.91 8.95 -8.09
N ALA A 19 5.75 8.06 -8.62
CA ALA A 19 5.31 6.74 -9.04
C ALA A 19 4.78 5.89 -7.88
N VAL A 20 5.37 6.00 -6.69
CA VAL A 20 4.85 5.35 -5.47
C VAL A 20 3.50 5.95 -5.07
N LEU A 21 3.35 7.27 -5.09
CA LEU A 21 2.08 7.92 -4.76
C LEU A 21 0.96 7.54 -5.73
N GLN A 22 1.26 7.48 -7.03
CA GLN A 22 0.33 7.03 -8.07
C GLN A 22 -0.08 5.56 -7.85
N ASP A 23 0.87 4.69 -7.48
CA ASP A 23 0.56 3.29 -7.18
C ASP A 23 -0.30 3.18 -5.91
N MET A 24 0.03 3.93 -4.86
CA MET A 24 -0.78 3.97 -3.63
C MET A 24 -2.22 4.41 -3.92
N GLN A 25 -2.42 5.49 -4.66
CA GLN A 25 -3.76 5.93 -5.08
C GLN A 25 -4.47 4.81 -5.85
N ARG A 26 -3.82 4.21 -6.85
CA ARG A 26 -4.39 3.13 -7.66
C ARG A 26 -4.87 1.96 -6.81
N GLN A 27 -4.11 1.58 -5.78
CA GLN A 27 -4.48 0.52 -4.84
C GLN A 27 -5.57 0.95 -3.86
N GLN A 28 -5.53 2.20 -3.38
CA GLN A 28 -6.55 2.78 -2.49
C GLN A 28 -7.93 2.80 -3.13
N CYS A 29 -8.03 3.21 -4.39
CA CYS A 29 -9.29 3.22 -5.15
C CYS A 29 -9.96 1.83 -5.31
N GLN A 30 -9.30 0.74 -4.90
CA GLN A 30 -9.93 -0.60 -4.88
C GLN A 30 -10.80 -0.86 -3.65
N HIS A 31 -10.62 -0.10 -2.58
CA HIS A 31 -11.28 -0.37 -1.29
C HIS A 31 -11.77 0.88 -0.56
N ASP A 32 -11.32 2.06 -0.97
CA ASP A 32 -11.81 3.34 -0.48
C ASP A 32 -12.81 3.93 -1.48
N PRO A 33 -14.11 4.04 -1.13
CA PRO A 33 -15.12 4.60 -2.01
C PRO A 33 -15.02 6.12 -2.18
N GLU A 34 -14.29 6.82 -1.30
CA GLU A 34 -14.11 8.27 -1.37
C GLU A 34 -12.93 8.65 -2.27
N ALA A 35 -11.99 7.73 -2.50
CA ALA A 35 -10.87 7.93 -3.42
C ALA A 35 -11.35 8.01 -4.88
N ASN A 36 -10.83 9.01 -5.62
CA ASN A 36 -11.25 9.28 -7.00
C ASN A 36 -10.43 8.43 -8.01
N PRO A 37 -11.04 7.43 -8.68
CA PRO A 37 -10.34 6.59 -9.65
C PRO A 37 -9.99 7.32 -10.96
N GLY A 38 -10.63 8.45 -11.24
CA GLY A 38 -10.38 9.27 -12.44
C GLY A 38 -9.24 10.28 -12.27
N ALA A 39 -8.83 10.57 -11.04
CA ALA A 39 -7.76 11.51 -10.76
C ALA A 39 -6.41 10.95 -11.19
N LYS A 40 -5.62 11.77 -11.90
CA LYS A 40 -4.26 11.41 -12.36
C LYS A 40 -3.25 12.31 -11.68
N LEU A 41 -2.60 11.79 -10.65
CA LEU A 41 -1.57 12.53 -9.94
C LEU A 41 -0.38 12.82 -10.86
N SER A 42 0.11 14.04 -10.82
CA SER A 42 1.30 14.50 -11.52
C SER A 42 2.06 15.49 -10.64
N PHE A 43 3.24 15.93 -11.08
CA PHE A 43 3.95 17.00 -10.38
C PHE A 43 3.18 18.32 -10.32
N GLU A 44 2.28 18.54 -11.27
CA GLU A 44 1.47 19.77 -11.35
C GLU A 44 0.24 19.73 -10.44
N THR A 45 -0.17 18.55 -9.98
CA THR A 45 -1.31 18.38 -9.08
C THR A 45 -1.09 19.17 -7.80
N THR A 46 -2.05 19.99 -7.43
CA THR A 46 -2.01 20.75 -6.16
C THR A 46 -2.19 19.82 -4.96
N VAL A 47 -1.74 20.24 -3.79
CA VAL A 47 -1.94 19.46 -2.55
C VAL A 47 -3.44 19.32 -2.24
N ALA A 48 -4.25 20.35 -2.52
CA ALA A 48 -5.71 20.27 -2.35
C ALA A 48 -6.33 19.20 -3.25
N GLU A 49 -6.02 19.17 -4.55
CA GLU A 49 -6.50 18.15 -5.48
C GLU A 49 -6.00 16.75 -5.10
N TRP A 50 -4.76 16.63 -4.64
CA TRP A 50 -4.22 15.35 -4.19
C TRP A 50 -4.94 14.84 -2.94
N ARG A 51 -5.22 15.71 -1.97
CA ARG A 51 -5.98 15.32 -0.76
C ARG A 51 -7.39 14.87 -1.12
N ASP A 52 -8.06 15.62 -1.98
CA ASP A 52 -9.40 15.28 -2.46
C ASP A 52 -9.41 13.94 -3.23
N ALA A 53 -8.44 13.74 -4.12
CA ALA A 53 -8.34 12.53 -4.93
C ALA A 53 -8.09 11.24 -4.12
N CYS A 54 -7.52 11.35 -2.93
CA CYS A 54 -7.09 10.22 -2.10
C CYS A 54 -7.69 10.26 -0.69
N ASP A 55 -8.77 11.01 -0.45
CA ASP A 55 -9.40 11.21 0.86
C ASP A 55 -8.37 11.38 2.02
N LEU A 56 -7.44 12.30 1.83
CA LEU A 56 -6.32 12.47 2.76
C LEU A 56 -6.65 13.43 3.90
N LEU A 57 -6.04 13.14 5.05
CA LEU A 57 -6.08 13.97 6.26
C LEU A 57 -5.52 15.39 6.03
N GLY A 58 -5.77 16.25 7.02
CA GLY A 58 -5.14 17.56 7.13
C GLY A 58 -3.61 17.51 7.16
N TRP A 59 -2.96 18.62 6.85
CA TRP A 59 -1.52 18.68 6.56
C TRP A 59 -0.62 18.10 7.68
N ARG A 60 -1.00 18.29 8.95
CA ARG A 60 -0.16 17.89 10.09
C ARG A 60 -0.18 16.38 10.26
N GLU A 61 -1.36 15.80 10.27
CA GLU A 61 -1.59 14.35 10.36
C GLU A 61 -1.01 13.66 9.14
N LEU A 62 -1.20 14.24 7.94
CA LEU A 62 -0.62 13.77 6.70
C LEU A 62 0.92 13.75 6.77
N GLY A 63 1.56 14.85 7.17
CA GLY A 63 3.02 14.90 7.31
C GLY A 63 3.55 13.84 8.28
N ARG A 64 2.88 13.62 9.41
CA ARG A 64 3.25 12.56 10.37
C ARG A 64 3.07 11.16 9.82
N ALA A 65 1.98 10.89 9.09
CA ALA A 65 1.77 9.63 8.41
C ALA A 65 2.88 9.37 7.38
N TYR A 66 3.29 10.40 6.64
CA TYR A 66 4.40 10.30 5.68
C TYR A 66 5.77 10.09 6.35
N ASN A 67 6.03 10.72 7.50
CA ASN A 67 7.22 10.41 8.30
C ASN A 67 7.29 8.91 8.66
N GLN A 68 6.16 8.31 9.07
CA GLN A 68 6.09 6.89 9.40
C GLN A 68 6.25 6.00 8.17
N LEU A 69 5.50 6.29 7.10
CA LEU A 69 5.52 5.52 5.84
C LEU A 69 6.92 5.45 5.21
N TRP A 70 7.63 6.57 5.23
CA TRP A 70 8.95 6.72 4.61
C TRP A 70 10.10 6.55 5.59
N ALA A 71 9.82 6.34 6.88
CA ALA A 71 10.81 6.31 7.95
C ALA A 71 11.75 7.53 7.96
N ILE A 72 11.19 8.72 7.77
CA ILE A 72 11.91 10.01 7.80
C ILE A 72 11.47 10.86 8.98
N ALA A 73 12.32 11.82 9.36
CA ALA A 73 12.06 12.75 10.46
C ALA A 73 12.02 14.20 9.96
N CYS A 74 10.99 14.55 9.18
CA CYS A 74 10.70 15.94 8.85
C CYS A 74 9.92 16.63 9.98
N SER A 75 10.20 17.91 10.22
CA SER A 75 9.43 18.71 11.18
C SER A 75 8.04 19.07 10.66
N ASP A 76 7.13 19.48 11.56
CA ASP A 76 5.83 20.04 11.16
C ASP A 76 6.04 21.30 10.27
N GLU A 77 7.12 22.06 10.46
CA GLU A 77 7.45 23.22 9.63
C GLU A 77 7.87 22.81 8.21
N ASP A 78 8.75 21.81 8.08
CA ASP A 78 9.13 21.23 6.78
C ASP A 78 7.88 20.77 6.02
N TRP A 79 6.98 20.04 6.68
CA TRP A 79 5.74 19.59 6.06
C TRP A 79 4.82 20.73 5.69
N ARG A 80 4.66 21.71 6.59
CA ARG A 80 3.82 22.89 6.31
C ARG A 80 4.30 23.66 5.09
N THR A 81 5.61 23.78 4.88
CA THR A 81 6.15 24.54 3.75
C THR A 81 5.79 23.94 2.39
N VAL A 82 5.63 22.61 2.30
CA VAL A 82 5.26 21.92 1.05
C VAL A 82 3.80 21.52 0.97
N LEU A 83 3.07 21.55 2.10
CA LEU A 83 1.66 21.14 2.17
C LEU A 83 0.68 22.32 2.26
N GLU A 84 1.15 23.52 2.59
CA GLU A 84 0.30 24.70 2.75
C GLU A 84 0.86 25.97 2.04
N PRO A 85 -0.01 26.84 1.50
CA PRO A 85 -1.45 26.66 1.35
C PRO A 85 -1.79 25.58 0.29
N ALA A 86 -2.69 24.67 0.64
CA ALA A 86 -2.93 23.45 -0.16
C ALA A 86 -3.36 23.71 -1.63
N SER A 87 -4.04 24.83 -1.90
CA SER A 87 -4.48 25.21 -3.25
C SER A 87 -3.37 25.76 -4.15
N GLN A 88 -2.19 26.07 -3.60
CA GLN A 88 -1.07 26.64 -4.35
C GLN A 88 0.12 25.69 -4.41
N ARG A 89 0.37 24.96 -3.32
CA ARG A 89 1.48 23.99 -3.24
C ARG A 89 1.23 22.81 -4.16
N ARG A 90 2.30 22.31 -4.75
CA ARG A 90 2.25 21.23 -5.75
C ARG A 90 2.90 19.96 -5.25
N LEU A 91 2.43 18.83 -5.79
CA LEU A 91 2.96 17.51 -5.45
C LEU A 91 4.46 17.38 -5.78
N ALA A 92 4.96 18.17 -6.74
CA ALA A 92 6.40 18.33 -6.98
C ALA A 92 7.20 18.62 -5.71
N GLU A 93 6.75 19.59 -4.89
CA GLU A 93 7.46 20.03 -3.69
C GLU A 93 7.50 18.92 -2.64
N VAL A 94 6.38 18.20 -2.48
CA VAL A 94 6.26 17.03 -1.61
C VAL A 94 7.22 15.92 -2.05
N CYS A 95 7.22 15.59 -3.35
CA CYS A 95 8.10 14.57 -3.92
C CYS A 95 9.58 14.94 -3.75
N HIS A 96 9.94 16.20 -3.91
CA HIS A 96 11.30 16.69 -3.67
C HIS A 96 11.71 16.57 -2.20
N LEU A 97 10.83 16.96 -1.27
CA LEU A 97 11.11 16.89 0.18
C LEU A 97 11.41 15.44 0.61
N ILE A 98 10.59 14.49 0.16
CA ILE A 98 10.73 13.07 0.48
C ILE A 98 11.99 12.50 -0.21
N ALA A 99 12.16 12.74 -1.52
CA ALA A 99 13.29 12.20 -2.28
C ALA A 99 14.65 12.61 -1.71
N ALA A 100 14.76 13.81 -1.13
CA ALA A 100 15.99 14.28 -0.49
C ALA A 100 16.37 13.51 0.79
N ARG A 101 15.46 12.72 1.37
CA ARG A 101 15.62 12.08 2.69
C ARG A 101 15.49 10.56 2.68
N VAL A 102 15.06 9.97 1.56
CA VAL A 102 14.86 8.52 1.47
C VAL A 102 15.78 7.89 0.45
N ALA A 103 16.16 6.64 0.73
CA ALA A 103 16.69 5.76 -0.29
C ALA A 103 15.55 5.03 -0.99
N ARG A 104 15.70 4.84 -2.31
CA ARG A 104 14.90 3.92 -3.10
C ARG A 104 15.45 2.50 -2.91
N PRO A 105 14.63 1.56 -2.40
CA PRO A 105 15.03 0.16 -2.37
C PRO A 105 15.03 -0.41 -3.79
N THR A 106 16.09 -1.14 -4.14
CA THR A 106 16.18 -1.88 -5.39
C THR A 106 16.47 -3.35 -5.16
N VAL A 107 15.95 -4.19 -6.05
CA VAL A 107 16.18 -5.64 -6.02
C VAL A 107 17.66 -5.91 -6.24
N ARG A 108 18.27 -6.67 -5.33
CA ARG A 108 19.66 -7.10 -5.48
C ARG A 108 19.77 -8.18 -6.57
N PRO A 109 20.60 -8.00 -7.60
CA PRO A 109 20.79 -9.01 -8.64
C PRO A 109 21.29 -10.33 -8.05
N SER A 110 20.64 -11.43 -8.41
CA SER A 110 21.08 -12.78 -8.06
C SER A 110 21.84 -13.38 -9.23
N ARG A 111 22.97 -14.05 -8.97
CA ARG A 111 23.66 -14.87 -9.97
C ARG A 111 23.31 -16.33 -9.75
N MET A 112 22.78 -16.98 -10.77
CA MET A 112 22.51 -18.42 -10.79
C MET A 112 23.22 -19.03 -11.98
N LEU A 113 24.05 -20.05 -11.75
CA LEU A 113 24.79 -20.77 -12.79
C LEU A 113 25.59 -19.84 -13.73
N GLY A 114 26.15 -18.76 -13.18
CA GLY A 114 27.00 -17.81 -13.93
C GLY A 114 26.25 -16.67 -14.62
N SER A 115 24.91 -16.65 -14.64
CA SER A 115 24.13 -15.56 -15.23
C SER A 115 23.30 -14.80 -14.19
N THR A 116 22.99 -13.54 -14.47
CA THR A 116 22.10 -12.71 -13.66
C THR A 116 20.64 -13.15 -13.86
N CYS A 117 19.95 -13.47 -12.77
CA CYS A 117 18.55 -13.86 -12.78
C CYS A 117 17.72 -12.85 -11.98
N ALA A 118 17.05 -11.94 -12.67
CA ALA A 118 16.25 -10.87 -12.04
C ALA A 118 15.08 -11.41 -11.21
N PRO A 119 14.27 -12.40 -11.68
CA PRO A 119 13.22 -12.99 -10.85
C PRO A 119 13.77 -13.69 -9.60
N ALA A 120 14.93 -14.33 -9.67
CA ALA A 120 15.56 -14.91 -8.49
C ALA A 120 15.94 -13.83 -7.47
N GLY A 121 16.56 -12.73 -7.93
CA GLY A 121 16.87 -11.58 -7.06
C GLY A 121 15.62 -11.01 -6.39
N ALA A 122 14.54 -10.83 -7.17
CA ALA A 122 13.26 -10.30 -6.67
C ALA A 122 12.66 -11.24 -5.61
N PHE A 123 12.62 -12.54 -5.89
CA PHE A 123 12.14 -13.55 -4.95
C PHE A 123 12.90 -13.50 -3.62
N LEU A 124 14.24 -13.48 -3.66
CA LEU A 124 15.06 -13.43 -2.45
C LEU A 124 14.85 -12.14 -1.66
N THR A 125 14.73 -11.02 -2.36
CA THR A 125 14.45 -9.70 -1.75
C THR A 125 13.08 -9.69 -1.06
N ILE A 126 12.03 -10.14 -1.74
CA ILE A 126 10.67 -10.25 -1.19
C ILE A 126 10.65 -11.16 0.04
N ARG A 127 11.34 -12.30 -0.03
CA ARG A 127 11.46 -13.23 1.10
C ARG A 127 12.16 -12.60 2.29
N SER A 128 13.20 -11.79 2.06
CA SER A 128 13.87 -11.02 3.12
C SER A 128 12.94 -10.00 3.76
N LEU A 129 12.19 -9.23 2.96
CA LEU A 129 11.22 -8.24 3.48
C LEU A 129 10.13 -8.91 4.34
N LEU A 130 9.64 -10.08 3.93
CA LEU A 130 8.69 -10.85 4.73
C LEU A 130 9.32 -11.40 6.01
N HIS A 131 10.59 -11.82 5.96
CA HIS A 131 11.32 -12.26 7.14
C HIS A 131 11.45 -11.13 8.17
N ASP A 132 11.82 -9.93 7.72
CA ASP A 132 11.96 -8.75 8.57
C ASP A 132 10.61 -8.33 9.19
N ALA A 133 9.51 -8.62 8.52
CA ALA A 133 8.14 -8.48 9.04
C ALA A 133 7.66 -9.64 9.95
N GLY A 134 8.53 -10.63 10.24
CA GLY A 134 8.24 -11.75 11.13
C GLY A 134 7.56 -12.97 10.48
N ALA A 135 7.52 -13.06 9.15
CA ALA A 135 7.03 -14.25 8.46
C ALA A 135 8.02 -15.43 8.59
N PRO A 136 7.54 -16.69 8.55
CA PRO A 136 8.39 -17.90 8.52
C PRO A 136 9.05 -18.06 7.15
N ALA A 137 9.91 -17.11 6.79
CA ALA A 137 10.45 -16.96 5.44
C ALA A 137 11.35 -18.11 4.98
N CYS A 138 11.88 -18.91 5.90
CA CYS A 138 12.65 -20.11 5.57
C CYS A 138 11.82 -21.19 4.85
N GLU A 139 10.50 -21.19 5.02
CA GLU A 139 9.57 -22.13 4.39
C GLU A 139 9.06 -21.64 3.02
N ILE A 140 9.37 -20.39 2.66
CA ILE A 140 8.92 -19.80 1.40
C ILE A 140 9.82 -20.29 0.26
N ALA A 141 9.21 -21.05 -0.65
CA ALA A 141 9.75 -21.45 -1.94
C ALA A 141 9.06 -20.68 -3.08
N PRO A 142 9.63 -20.62 -4.30
CA PRO A 142 8.98 -19.95 -5.42
C PRO A 142 7.58 -20.50 -5.77
N SER A 143 7.33 -21.80 -5.52
CA SER A 143 6.03 -22.43 -5.74
C SER A 143 5.06 -22.27 -4.57
N THR A 144 5.49 -21.67 -3.45
CA THR A 144 4.61 -21.44 -2.30
C THR A 144 3.47 -20.51 -2.70
N LEU A 145 2.25 -20.86 -2.26
CA LEU A 145 1.06 -20.06 -2.52
C LEU A 145 1.15 -18.71 -1.82
N LEU A 146 0.71 -17.68 -2.54
CA LEU A 146 0.83 -16.29 -2.10
C LEU A 146 -0.27 -15.91 -1.09
N ALA A 147 -1.48 -16.43 -1.26
CA ALA A 147 -2.68 -16.05 -0.53
C ALA A 147 -2.56 -16.07 1.01
N PRO A 148 -1.94 -17.09 1.66
CA PRO A 148 -1.77 -17.08 3.12
C PRO A 148 -0.91 -15.91 3.61
N TYR A 149 0.07 -15.50 2.81
CA TYR A 149 0.99 -14.42 3.16
C TYR A 149 0.41 -13.05 2.85
N THR A 150 -0.24 -12.86 1.70
CA THR A 150 -0.90 -11.58 1.37
C THR A 150 -2.00 -11.22 2.34
N ARG A 151 -2.72 -12.21 2.86
CA ARG A 151 -3.73 -12.03 3.90
C ARG A 151 -3.15 -11.58 5.24
N ARG A 152 -2.00 -12.13 5.65
CA ARG A 152 -1.40 -11.87 6.97
C ARG A 152 -0.46 -10.67 6.98
N PHE A 153 0.20 -10.41 5.86
CA PHE A 153 1.25 -9.39 5.73
C PHE A 153 0.88 -8.34 4.67
N THR A 154 -0.41 -8.00 4.54
CA THR A 154 -0.93 -7.11 3.49
C THR A 154 -0.16 -5.78 3.40
N GLU A 155 0.16 -5.19 4.55
CA GLU A 155 0.96 -3.95 4.64
C GLU A 155 2.35 -4.10 4.02
N VAL A 156 2.97 -5.28 4.11
CA VAL A 156 4.28 -5.56 3.49
C VAL A 156 4.16 -5.57 1.96
N PHE A 157 3.06 -6.14 1.44
CA PHE A 157 2.79 -6.19 0.01
C PHE A 157 2.46 -4.82 -0.58
N LEU A 158 1.59 -4.06 0.08
CA LEU A 158 1.17 -2.73 -0.36
C LEU A 158 2.19 -1.62 -0.05
N GLY A 159 3.18 -1.88 0.81
CA GLY A 159 4.23 -0.94 1.19
C GLY A 159 5.62 -1.31 0.67
N PRO A 160 6.50 -1.97 1.45
CA PRO A 160 7.86 -2.32 1.01
C PRO A 160 7.95 -3.06 -0.33
N ILE A 161 7.09 -4.04 -0.61
CA ILE A 161 7.17 -4.84 -1.84
C ILE A 161 6.70 -4.02 -3.06
N SER A 162 5.57 -3.31 -2.97
CA SER A 162 5.10 -2.42 -4.05
C SER A 162 6.15 -1.36 -4.40
N ARG A 163 6.86 -0.82 -3.39
CA ARG A 163 7.95 0.16 -3.56
C ARG A 163 9.16 -0.34 -4.34
N LEU A 164 9.37 -1.65 -4.47
CA LEU A 164 10.44 -2.21 -5.32
C LEU A 164 10.19 -1.89 -6.80
N ALA A 165 8.92 -1.95 -7.22
CA ALA A 165 8.48 -1.72 -8.59
C ALA A 165 7.09 -1.05 -8.60
N PRO A 166 7.02 0.26 -8.32
CA PRO A 166 5.75 0.97 -8.24
C PRO A 166 4.96 0.83 -9.54
N GLY A 167 3.69 0.46 -9.43
CA GLY A 167 2.83 0.25 -10.59
C GLY A 167 2.86 -1.18 -11.15
N ALA A 168 3.79 -2.04 -10.72
CA ALA A 168 3.93 -3.39 -11.27
C ALA A 168 2.88 -4.38 -10.73
N LEU A 169 2.52 -4.27 -9.45
CA LEU A 169 1.53 -5.15 -8.85
C LEU A 169 0.14 -4.90 -9.48
N PRO A 170 -0.64 -5.95 -9.77
CA PRO A 170 -2.04 -5.78 -10.14
C PRO A 170 -2.85 -5.06 -9.05
N PRO A 171 -4.04 -4.52 -9.37
CA PRO A 171 -4.96 -4.01 -8.36
C PRO A 171 -5.30 -5.08 -7.32
N VAL A 172 -5.24 -4.70 -6.04
CA VAL A 172 -5.56 -5.57 -4.92
C VAL A 172 -7.07 -5.77 -4.78
N ARG A 173 -7.49 -6.98 -4.45
CA ARG A 173 -8.86 -7.32 -4.06
C ARG A 173 -8.82 -7.85 -2.63
N ILE A 174 -9.49 -7.15 -1.72
CA ILE A 174 -9.56 -7.49 -0.30
C ILE A 174 -11.01 -7.87 -0.01
N LEU A 175 -11.24 -9.09 0.50
CA LEU A 175 -12.58 -9.55 0.89
C LEU A 175 -12.70 -9.59 2.41
N THR A 176 -13.66 -8.84 2.96
CA THR A 176 -13.89 -8.71 4.41
C THR A 176 -15.36 -8.96 4.76
N PRO A 177 -15.90 -10.16 4.50
CA PRO A 177 -17.35 -10.42 4.56
C PRO A 177 -17.99 -10.11 5.91
N VAL A 178 -17.25 -10.29 7.02
CA VAL A 178 -17.75 -9.95 8.37
C VAL A 178 -17.86 -8.43 8.56
N TYR A 179 -16.87 -7.68 8.09
CA TYR A 179 -16.89 -6.22 8.13
C TYR A 179 -18.00 -5.66 7.24
N ASP A 180 -18.15 -6.20 6.02
CA ASP A 180 -19.16 -5.80 5.06
C ASP A 180 -20.57 -6.08 5.61
N ALA A 181 -20.80 -7.27 6.18
CA ALA A 181 -22.06 -7.60 6.83
C ALA A 181 -22.38 -6.69 8.02
N ALA A 182 -21.36 -6.30 8.79
CA ALA A 182 -21.53 -5.37 9.91
C ALA A 182 -21.89 -3.95 9.42
N ILE A 183 -21.30 -3.47 8.32
CA ILE A 183 -21.72 -2.21 7.67
C ILE A 183 -23.19 -2.27 7.23
N TRP A 184 -23.60 -3.36 6.57
CA TRP A 184 -25.01 -3.54 6.20
C TRP A 184 -25.92 -3.57 7.42
N GLY A 185 -25.48 -4.19 8.52
CA GLY A 185 -26.18 -4.18 9.80
C GLY A 185 -26.39 -2.76 10.34
N ILE A 186 -25.40 -1.88 10.23
CA ILE A 186 -25.51 -0.46 10.61
C ILE A 186 -26.58 0.24 9.76
N LEU A 187 -26.57 0.03 8.44
CA LEU A 187 -27.58 0.64 7.54
C LEU A 187 -29.00 0.19 7.90
N VAL A 188 -29.20 -1.11 8.12
CA VAL A 188 -30.49 -1.66 8.56
C VAL A 188 -30.90 -1.06 9.90
N ALA A 189 -29.97 -0.94 10.85
CA ALA A 189 -30.24 -0.34 12.15
C ALA A 189 -30.70 1.11 12.05
N VAL A 190 -30.07 1.92 11.19
CA VAL A 190 -30.47 3.31 10.93
C VAL A 190 -31.89 3.37 10.35
N VAL A 191 -32.23 2.49 9.41
CA VAL A 191 -33.61 2.43 8.86
C VAL A 191 -34.62 2.06 9.95
N CYS A 192 -34.33 1.06 10.79
CA CYS A 192 -35.20 0.69 11.92
C CYS A 192 -35.38 1.85 12.90
N LEU A 193 -34.31 2.58 13.21
CA LEU A 193 -34.36 3.76 14.09
C LEU A 193 -35.28 4.84 13.52
N LEU A 194 -35.12 5.19 12.24
CA LEU A 194 -35.93 6.21 11.57
C LEU A 194 -37.41 5.80 11.49
N VAL A 195 -37.70 4.57 11.06
CA VAL A 195 -39.09 4.08 10.97
C VAL A 195 -39.73 3.98 12.35
N GLY A 196 -39.01 3.47 13.35
CA GLY A 196 -39.50 3.36 14.72
C GLY A 196 -39.80 4.73 15.33
N ALA A 197 -38.92 5.71 15.11
CA ALA A 197 -39.12 7.09 15.56
C ALA A 197 -40.33 7.75 14.88
N CYS A 198 -40.47 7.62 13.56
CA CYS A 198 -41.57 8.23 12.80
C CYS A 198 -42.94 7.58 13.06
N SER A 199 -42.97 6.27 13.31
CA SER A 199 -44.22 5.52 13.56
C SER A 199 -44.65 5.50 15.03
N GLY A 200 -43.77 5.91 15.96
CA GLY A 200 -43.97 5.72 17.40
C GLY A 200 -43.80 4.28 17.87
N ALA A 201 -43.32 3.37 17.03
CA ALA A 201 -43.08 1.98 17.38
C ALA A 201 -41.80 1.83 18.24
N HIS A 202 -41.92 2.05 19.56
CA HIS A 202 -40.79 2.04 20.49
C HIS A 202 -39.96 0.76 20.46
N LEU A 203 -40.58 -0.42 20.25
CA LEU A 203 -39.86 -1.69 20.12
C LEU A 203 -38.89 -1.68 18.92
N LEU A 204 -39.32 -1.09 17.80
CA LEU A 204 -38.50 -1.00 16.60
C LEU A 204 -37.33 -0.04 16.80
N THR A 205 -37.56 1.09 17.50
CA THR A 205 -36.49 2.02 17.88
C THR A 205 -35.45 1.35 18.78
N VAL A 206 -35.88 0.66 19.84
CA VAL A 206 -34.96 -0.04 20.76
C VAL A 206 -34.18 -1.12 20.02
N SER A 207 -34.84 -1.88 19.15
CA SER A 207 -34.20 -2.91 18.32
C SER A 207 -33.14 -2.28 17.38
N GLY A 208 -33.46 -1.13 16.79
CA GLY A 208 -32.52 -0.34 15.97
C GLY A 208 -31.30 0.12 16.76
N VAL A 209 -31.47 0.63 17.99
CA VAL A 209 -30.33 1.04 18.84
C VAL A 209 -29.42 -0.15 19.15
N VAL A 210 -30.00 -1.28 19.56
CA VAL A 210 -29.23 -2.48 19.90
C VAL A 210 -28.48 -3.03 18.69
N LEU A 211 -29.15 -3.10 17.53
CA LEU A 211 -28.53 -3.55 16.28
C LEU A 211 -27.41 -2.60 15.84
N PHE A 212 -27.60 -1.29 15.97
CA PHE A 212 -26.56 -0.30 15.64
C PHE A 212 -25.32 -0.49 16.51
N ALA A 213 -25.51 -0.60 17.83
CA ALA A 213 -24.41 -0.78 18.77
C ALA A 213 -23.65 -2.09 18.54
N SER A 214 -24.37 -3.19 18.29
CA SER A 214 -23.74 -4.49 18.03
C SER A 214 -23.02 -4.53 16.69
N ALA A 215 -23.61 -3.97 15.63
CA ALA A 215 -22.99 -3.88 14.32
C ALA A 215 -21.77 -2.96 14.33
N TYR A 216 -21.82 -1.83 15.04
CA TYR A 216 -20.68 -0.94 15.24
C TYR A 216 -19.54 -1.59 16.05
N ALA A 217 -19.88 -2.33 17.11
CA ALA A 217 -18.88 -3.12 17.84
C ALA A 217 -18.25 -4.20 16.94
N LEU A 218 -19.06 -4.84 16.08
CA LEU A 218 -18.60 -5.86 15.15
C LEU A 218 -17.71 -5.29 14.04
N THR A 219 -18.00 -4.10 13.48
CA THR A 219 -17.10 -3.45 12.51
C THR A 219 -15.74 -3.15 13.16
N TRP A 220 -15.74 -2.59 14.37
CA TRP A 220 -14.51 -2.29 15.10
C TRP A 220 -13.70 -3.56 15.41
N TYR A 221 -14.37 -4.62 15.88
CA TYR A 221 -13.73 -5.91 16.16
C TYR A 221 -13.21 -6.56 14.88
N ALA A 222 -14.00 -6.57 13.80
CA ALA A 222 -13.59 -7.12 12.51
C ALA A 222 -12.36 -6.38 11.95
N ALA A 223 -12.35 -5.05 12.01
CA ALA A 223 -11.24 -4.24 11.51
C ALA A 223 -9.93 -4.44 12.29
N ARG A 224 -9.99 -4.74 13.60
CA ARG A 224 -8.81 -4.86 14.45
C ARG A 224 -8.34 -6.29 14.71
N CYS A 225 -9.27 -7.24 14.74
CA CYS A 225 -9.00 -8.58 15.23
C CYS A 225 -9.17 -9.68 14.18
N LEU A 226 -9.88 -9.40 13.08
CA LEU A 226 -10.08 -10.39 12.02
C LEU A 226 -9.20 -10.09 10.82
N LEU A 227 -8.47 -11.11 10.38
CA LEU A 227 -7.79 -11.04 9.08
C LEU A 227 -8.84 -11.08 7.97
N PRO A 228 -8.62 -10.35 6.86
CA PRO A 228 -9.47 -10.45 5.66
C PRO A 228 -9.66 -11.90 5.24
N ALA A 229 -10.79 -12.26 4.63
CA ALA A 229 -11.00 -13.61 4.12
C ALA A 229 -10.01 -13.95 3.00
N SER A 230 -9.74 -12.98 2.11
CA SER A 230 -8.71 -13.07 1.09
C SER A 230 -8.11 -11.70 0.78
N VAL A 231 -6.87 -11.72 0.29
CA VAL A 231 -6.14 -10.57 -0.28
C VAL A 231 -5.43 -11.07 -1.53
N GLU A 232 -5.91 -10.66 -2.69
CA GLU A 232 -5.46 -11.16 -3.99
C GLU A 232 -4.96 -10.02 -4.87
N PHE A 233 -3.93 -10.30 -5.69
CA PHE A 233 -3.35 -9.35 -6.63
C PHE A 233 -3.52 -9.90 -8.04
N GLY A 234 -4.67 -9.66 -8.66
CA GLY A 234 -5.01 -10.23 -9.97
C GLY A 234 -4.84 -11.75 -10.00
N GLU A 235 -4.13 -12.26 -11.01
CA GLU A 235 -3.90 -13.70 -11.20
C GLU A 235 -2.63 -14.25 -10.51
N LEU A 236 -1.99 -13.48 -9.62
CA LEU A 236 -0.78 -13.96 -8.94
C LEU A 236 -1.12 -15.07 -7.93
N ARG A 237 -0.61 -16.28 -8.18
CA ARG A 237 -0.87 -17.45 -7.32
C ARG A 237 0.30 -17.79 -6.41
N THR A 238 1.53 -17.60 -6.89
CA THR A 238 2.75 -18.03 -6.22
C THR A 238 3.78 -16.92 -6.07
N PHE A 239 4.77 -17.13 -5.21
CA PHE A 239 5.91 -16.21 -5.08
C PHE A 239 6.75 -16.09 -6.36
N ARG A 240 6.75 -17.11 -7.23
CA ARG A 240 7.37 -17.03 -8.55
C ARG A 240 6.68 -15.99 -9.42
N ASP A 241 5.34 -16.01 -9.48
CA ASP A 241 4.56 -15.08 -10.31
C ASP A 241 4.83 -13.63 -9.86
N LEU A 242 4.79 -13.42 -8.54
CA LEU A 242 5.11 -12.12 -7.94
C LEU A 242 6.53 -11.67 -8.28
N ALA A 243 7.52 -12.55 -8.16
CA ALA A 243 8.91 -12.22 -8.43
C ALA A 243 9.15 -11.86 -9.90
N VAL A 244 8.46 -12.52 -10.84
CA VAL A 244 8.49 -12.17 -12.27
C VAL A 244 7.91 -10.78 -12.51
N VAL A 245 6.76 -10.46 -11.90
CA VAL A 245 6.13 -9.14 -12.04
C VAL A 245 7.02 -8.04 -11.46
N VAL A 246 7.57 -8.21 -10.26
CA VAL A 246 8.45 -7.21 -9.63
C VAL A 246 9.74 -7.04 -10.42
N ALA A 247 10.31 -8.13 -10.95
CA ALA A 247 11.50 -8.06 -11.80
C ALA A 247 11.23 -7.34 -13.13
N GLY A 248 10.06 -7.55 -13.75
CA GLY A 248 9.69 -6.89 -15.01
C GLY A 248 9.31 -5.42 -14.86
N GLY A 249 8.77 -5.02 -13.71
CA GLY A 249 8.43 -3.62 -13.41
C GLY A 249 9.58 -2.80 -12.83
N SER A 250 10.64 -3.44 -12.36
CA SER A 250 11.88 -2.74 -12.01
C SER A 250 12.52 -2.26 -13.31
N PRO A 251 12.78 -0.94 -13.49
CA PRO A 251 13.52 -0.50 -14.66
C PRO A 251 14.88 -1.22 -14.64
N ALA A 252 15.08 -2.11 -15.62
CA ALA A 252 16.38 -2.67 -15.91
C ALA A 252 17.25 -1.49 -16.35
N GLU A 253 18.04 -0.95 -15.42
CA GLU A 253 19.11 -0.05 -15.80
C GLU A 253 20.07 -0.90 -16.65
N PRO A 254 20.35 -0.52 -17.90
CA PRO A 254 21.25 -1.29 -18.74
C PRO A 254 22.58 -1.40 -18.01
N ASP A 255 23.12 -2.63 -17.95
CA ASP A 255 24.45 -2.89 -17.41
C ASP A 255 25.39 -1.80 -17.90
N ALA A 256 26.00 -1.08 -16.94
CA ALA A 256 27.10 -0.19 -17.23
C ALA A 256 28.06 -0.96 -18.11
N ALA A 257 28.22 -0.47 -19.34
CA ALA A 257 29.05 -1.06 -20.36
C ALA A 257 30.34 -1.56 -19.72
N ALA A 258 30.62 -2.84 -19.91
CA ALA A 258 31.97 -3.37 -19.84
C ALA A 258 32.77 -2.73 -20.98
N ASP A 259 33.04 -1.43 -20.85
CA ASP A 259 34.02 -0.70 -21.64
C ASP A 259 35.27 -0.61 -20.78
N GLY A 260 36.00 -1.72 -20.82
CA GLY A 260 37.29 -1.92 -20.16
C GLY A 260 38.25 -2.55 -21.15
N GLY A 261 38.52 -1.80 -22.23
CA GLY A 261 39.81 -1.74 -22.91
C GLY A 261 40.41 -3.04 -23.45
N GLY A 262 40.34 -3.22 -24.76
CA GLY A 262 41.35 -3.99 -25.48
C GLY A 262 42.69 -3.26 -25.46
N MET A 263 43.75 -3.96 -25.05
CA MET A 263 45.01 -4.21 -25.78
C MET A 263 45.99 -4.90 -24.83
#